data_AF-A0A0L0EP55-F1
#
_entry.id   AF-A0A0L0EP55-F1
#
_cell.length_a   1.000
_cell.length_b   1.000
_cell.length_c   1.000
_cell.angle_alpha   90.00
_cell.angle_beta   90.00
_cell.angle_gamma   90.00
#
_symmetry.space_group_name_H-M   'P 1'
#
loop_
_entity.id
_entity.type
_entity.pdbx_description
1 polymer ?
#
loop_
_entity_poly.entity_id
_entity_poly.type
_entity_poly.pdbx_seq_one_letter_code
_entity_poly.pdbx_strand_id
1 'polypeptide(L)'
;MTTRKYFGTDGVRGMVGEFPITPEFALKLGWAAGKVLSKSGTKKVIIGKDTRISGYLLETSLEAGLIAAGINVVLLGPMPTPAVAYLTQTFRAEAGIVISASHNP
;
A
#
# COMPACT_ATOMS: atom_id res chain seq x y z
N MET A 1 -23.08 6.49 12.16
CA MET A 1 -21.67 6.77 11.81
C MET A 1 -21.08 5.49 11.26
N THR A 2 -20.65 5.48 10.00
CA THR A 2 -20.02 4.30 9.38
C THR A 2 -18.73 3.99 10.12
N THR A 3 -18.74 2.92 10.92
CA THR A 3 -17.56 2.40 11.60
C THR A 3 -16.49 2.15 10.54
N ARG A 4 -15.36 2.87 10.60
CA ARG A 4 -14.22 2.62 9.72
C ARG A 4 -13.72 1.21 10.02
N LYS A 5 -14.15 0.22 9.22
CA LYS A 5 -14.00 -1.21 9.55
C LYS A 5 -12.55 -1.69 9.47
N TYR A 6 -11.71 -1.04 8.67
CA TYR A 6 -10.32 -1.47 8.42
C TYR A 6 -9.27 -0.36 8.55
N PHE A 7 -9.65 0.91 8.35
CA PHE A 7 -8.73 2.05 8.36
C PHE A 7 -8.81 2.80 9.70
N GLY A 8 -7.72 2.77 10.47
CA GLY A 8 -7.52 3.58 11.66
C GLY A 8 -6.98 4.98 11.34
N THR A 9 -6.29 5.60 12.28
CA THR A 9 -5.66 6.93 12.10
C THR A 9 -4.53 6.90 11.07
N ASP A 10 -3.71 5.83 11.09
CA ASP A 10 -2.50 5.71 10.27
C ASP A 10 -2.60 4.62 9.18
N GLY A 11 -3.81 4.18 8.84
CA GLY A 11 -4.04 3.11 7.85
C GLY A 11 -4.52 1.79 8.45
N VAL A 12 -4.20 0.67 7.77
CA VAL A 12 -4.57 -0.68 8.19
C VAL A 12 -3.43 -1.28 9.02
N ARG A 13 -3.72 -1.77 10.22
CA ARG A 13 -2.72 -2.32 11.16
C ARG A 13 -3.24 -3.59 11.84
N GLY A 14 -2.34 -4.52 12.14
CA GLY A 14 -2.63 -5.78 12.82
C GLY A 14 -1.41 -6.71 12.80
N MET A 15 -1.57 -7.93 13.33
CA MET A 15 -0.54 -8.96 13.27
C MET A 15 -0.52 -9.67 11.92
N VAL A 16 0.66 -9.92 11.38
CA VAL A 16 0.83 -10.59 10.08
C VAL A 16 0.30 -12.02 10.16
N GLY A 17 -0.51 -12.41 9.18
CA GLY A 17 -1.18 -13.71 9.14
C GLY A 17 -2.56 -13.72 9.80
N GLU A 18 -2.88 -12.67 10.57
CA GLU A 18 -4.22 -12.46 11.12
C GLU A 18 -4.97 -11.40 10.32
N PHE A 19 -6.28 -11.56 10.17
CA PHE A 19 -7.09 -10.56 9.49
C PHE A 19 -7.08 -9.22 10.25
N PRO A 20 -6.83 -8.06 9.61
CA PRO A 20 -6.76 -7.85 8.16
C PRO A 20 -5.35 -7.86 7.53
N ILE A 21 -4.28 -8.25 8.23
CA ILE A 21 -2.91 -8.29 7.66
C ILE A 21 -2.61 -9.68 7.08
N THR A 22 -3.38 -10.05 6.04
CA THR A 22 -3.16 -11.27 5.25
C THR A 22 -2.88 -10.95 3.78
N PRO A 23 -2.19 -11.84 3.03
CA PRO A 23 -1.96 -11.66 1.60
C PRO A 23 -3.25 -11.47 0.80
N GLU A 24 -4.29 -12.25 1.10
CA GLU A 24 -5.58 -12.19 0.40
C GLU A 24 -6.29 -10.85 0.65
N PHE A 25 -6.20 -10.32 1.87
CA PHE A 25 -6.73 -9.00 2.17
C PHE A 25 -5.92 -7.91 1.45
N ALA A 26 -4.60 -7.96 1.51
CA ALA A 26 -3.70 -7.01 0.84
C ALA A 26 -3.95 -6.98 -0.68
N LEU A 27 -4.12 -8.15 -1.31
CA LEU A 27 -4.48 -8.28 -2.71
C LEU A 27 -5.82 -7.60 -3.04
N LYS A 28 -6.87 -7.92 -2.28
CA LYS A 28 -8.21 -7.33 -2.48
C LYS A 28 -8.21 -5.84 -2.22
N LEU A 29 -7.46 -5.38 -1.22
CA LEU A 29 -7.29 -3.96 -0.90
C LEU A 29 -6.59 -3.23 -2.04
N GLY A 30 -5.49 -3.77 -2.56
CA GLY A 30 -4.75 -3.23 -3.70
C GLY A 30 -5.65 -3.11 -4.93
N TRP A 31 -6.43 -4.15 -5.23
CA TRP A 31 -7.39 -4.10 -6.34
C TRP A 31 -8.48 -3.05 -6.13
N ALA A 32 -9.09 -3.00 -4.94
CA ALA A 32 -10.15 -2.03 -4.64
C ALA A 32 -9.64 -0.58 -4.70
N ALA A 33 -8.46 -0.31 -4.13
CA ALA A 33 -7.80 0.98 -4.23
C ALA A 33 -7.46 1.32 -5.69
N GLY A 34 -6.91 0.35 -6.43
CA GLY A 34 -6.59 0.51 -7.84
C GLY A 34 -7.80 0.85 -8.69
N LYS A 35 -8.98 0.25 -8.45
CA LYS A 35 -10.23 0.59 -9.16
C LYS A 35 -10.69 2.04 -8.95
N VAL A 36 -10.32 2.65 -7.83
CA VAL A 36 -10.59 4.07 -7.56
C VAL A 36 -9.53 4.92 -8.27
N LEU A 37 -8.26 4.61 -8.06
CA LEU A 37 -7.12 5.36 -8.60
C LEU A 37 -7.01 5.27 -10.13
N SER A 38 -7.55 4.21 -10.76
CA SER A 38 -7.46 4.00 -12.20
C SER A 38 -8.40 4.90 -13.00
N LYS A 39 -9.30 5.65 -12.34
CA LYS A 39 -10.34 6.46 -13.00
C LYS A 39 -9.81 7.80 -13.54
N SER A 40 -8.67 8.27 -13.07
CA SER A 40 -8.10 9.57 -13.45
C SER A 40 -6.59 9.60 -13.27
N GLY A 41 -5.95 10.64 -13.80
CA GLY A 41 -4.54 10.94 -13.52
C GLY A 41 -3.53 10.00 -14.18
N THR A 42 -2.37 9.86 -13.55
CA THR A 42 -1.21 9.17 -14.13
C THR A 42 -1.27 7.65 -13.99
N LYS A 43 -2.25 7.13 -13.21
CA LYS A 43 -2.39 5.71 -12.85
C LYS A 43 -1.10 5.10 -12.29
N LYS A 44 -0.24 5.92 -11.69
CA LYS A 44 1.04 5.50 -11.12
C LYS A 44 0.93 5.47 -9.61
N VAL A 45 1.33 4.36 -8.99
CA VAL A 45 1.41 4.23 -7.53
C VAL A 45 2.82 3.84 -7.15
N ILE A 46 3.34 4.48 -6.11
CA ILE A 46 4.65 4.18 -5.55
C ILE A 46 4.46 3.39 -4.26
N ILE A 47 5.19 2.28 -4.10
CA ILE A 47 5.18 1.48 -2.88
C ILE A 47 6.59 1.50 -2.28
N GLY A 48 6.66 1.87 -1.00
CA GLY A 48 7.83 1.66 -0.17
C GLY A 48 7.47 0.84 1.07
N LYS A 49 8.48 0.26 1.70
CA LYS A 49 8.31 -0.55 2.90
C LYS A 49 9.41 -0.31 3.92
N ASP A 50 9.17 -0.70 5.16
CA ASP A 50 10.25 -0.84 6.14
C ASP A 50 11.04 -2.14 5.92
N THR A 51 11.90 -2.49 6.88
CA THR A 51 12.79 -3.66 6.78
C THR A 51 12.14 -4.97 7.26
N ARG A 52 10.83 -4.97 7.58
CA ARG A 52 10.16 -6.19 8.05
C ARG A 52 10.09 -7.23 6.94
N ILE A 53 10.35 -8.48 7.30
CA ILE A 53 10.26 -9.62 6.38
C ILE A 53 8.85 -9.77 5.79
N SER A 54 7.81 -9.45 6.56
CA SER A 54 6.42 -9.44 6.10
C SER A 54 6.14 -8.38 5.03
N GLY A 55 6.99 -7.35 4.95
CA GLY A 55 6.87 -6.29 3.95
C GLY A 55 6.95 -6.83 2.52
N TYR A 56 7.76 -7.85 2.24
CA TYR A 56 7.84 -8.47 0.92
C TYR A 56 6.52 -9.15 0.53
N LEU A 57 5.93 -9.91 1.44
CA LEU A 57 4.66 -10.60 1.21
C LEU A 57 3.53 -9.60 0.93
N LEU A 58 3.43 -8.55 1.74
CA LEU A 58 2.40 -7.53 1.59
C LEU A 58 2.63 -6.65 0.35
N GLU A 59 3.88 -6.33 0.02
CA GLU A 59 4.26 -5.56 -1.17
C GLU A 59 3.83 -6.29 -2.44
N THR A 60 4.21 -7.56 -2.60
CA THR A 60 3.83 -8.36 -3.76
C THR A 60 2.31 -8.55 -3.85
N SER A 61 1.63 -8.73 -2.72
CA SER A 61 0.17 -8.88 -2.69
C SER A 61 -0.55 -7.59 -3.12
N LEU A 62 -0.13 -6.43 -2.58
CA LEU A 62 -0.68 -5.12 -2.95
C LEU A 62 -0.39 -4.79 -4.41
N GLU A 63 0.85 -5.01 -4.85
CA GLU A 63 1.29 -4.82 -6.23
C GLU A 63 0.40 -5.60 -7.20
N ALA A 64 0.22 -6.91 -6.97
CA ALA A 64 -0.62 -7.75 -7.81
C ALA A 64 -2.05 -7.23 -7.93
N GLY A 65 -2.64 -6.76 -6.81
CA GLY A 65 -3.98 -6.19 -6.80
C GLY A 65 -4.08 -4.90 -7.59
N LEU A 66 -3.12 -3.99 -7.40
CA LEU A 66 -3.04 -2.71 -8.11
C LEU A 66 -2.85 -2.90 -9.62
N ILE A 67 -1.92 -3.77 -10.03
CA ILE A 67 -1.68 -4.09 -11.44
C ILE A 67 -2.92 -4.70 -12.08
N ALA A 68 -3.60 -5.63 -11.39
CA ALA A 68 -4.85 -6.21 -11.87
C ALA A 68 -5.97 -5.18 -12.06
N ALA A 69 -5.91 -4.04 -11.35
CA ALA A 69 -6.84 -2.92 -11.50
C ALA A 69 -6.41 -1.90 -12.57
N GLY A 70 -5.28 -2.11 -13.25
CA GLY A 70 -4.76 -1.25 -14.31
C GLY A 70 -3.87 -0.10 -13.83
N ILE A 71 -3.26 -0.23 -12.66
CA ILE A 71 -2.30 0.72 -12.10
C ILE A 71 -0.86 0.30 -12.47
N ASN A 72 -0.04 1.28 -12.83
CA ASN A 72 1.41 1.13 -12.94
C ASN A 72 2.06 1.29 -11.56
N VAL A 73 2.71 0.25 -11.06
CA VAL A 73 3.29 0.22 -9.72
C VAL A 73 4.81 0.38 -9.80
N VAL A 74 5.36 1.26 -8.96
CA VAL A 74 6.80 1.45 -8.79
C VAL A 74 7.20 0.99 -7.39
N LEU A 75 8.06 -0.03 -7.31
CA LEU A 75 8.58 -0.54 -6.05
C LEU A 75 9.89 0.17 -5.70
N LEU A 76 9.95 0.79 -4.52
CA LEU A 76 11.15 1.46 -4.02
C LEU A 76 12.05 0.54 -3.18
N GLY A 77 11.53 -0.61 -2.74
CA GLY A 77 12.16 -1.42 -1.71
C GLY A 77 12.13 -0.74 -0.33
N PRO A 78 13.07 -1.08 0.57
CA PRO A 78 13.19 -0.45 1.88
C PRO A 78 13.39 1.07 1.76
N MET A 79 12.43 1.84 2.28
CA MET A 79 12.41 3.30 2.13
C MET A 79 11.72 3.96 3.34
N PRO A 80 12.30 5.03 3.92
CA PRO A 80 11.63 5.80 4.97
C PRO A 80 10.31 6.40 4.48
N THR A 81 9.30 6.43 5.35
CA THR A 81 8.00 7.09 5.11
C THR A 81 8.11 8.49 4.48
N PRO A 82 8.96 9.42 4.97
CA PRO A 82 9.07 10.75 4.35
C PRO A 82 9.63 10.70 2.92
N ALA A 83 10.49 9.73 2.60
CA ALA A 83 11.03 9.58 1.25
C ALA A 83 9.96 9.06 0.28
N VAL A 84 9.09 8.14 0.71
CA VAL A 84 7.93 7.71 -0.10
C VAL A 84 7.01 8.90 -0.39
N ALA A 85 6.73 9.74 0.62
CA ALA A 85 5.89 10.93 0.45
C ALA A 85 6.52 11.93 -0.55
N TYR A 86 7.82 12.21 -0.42
CA TYR A 86 8.55 13.08 -1.33
C TYR A 86 8.54 12.54 -2.77
N LEU A 87 8.90 11.27 -2.96
CA LEU A 87 8.97 10.65 -4.28
C LEU A 87 7.61 10.56 -4.97
N THR A 88 6.53 10.37 -4.19
CA THR A 88 5.15 10.40 -4.72
C THR A 88 4.87 11.72 -5.43
N GLN A 89 5.24 12.85 -4.82
CA GLN A 89 5.08 14.17 -5.43
C GLN A 89 6.03 14.37 -6.61
N THR A 90 7.32 14.05 -6.43
CA THR A 90 8.35 14.26 -7.46
C THR A 90 8.06 13.50 -8.75
N PHE A 91 7.57 12.25 -8.66
CA PHE A 91 7.23 11.44 -9.82
C PHE A 91 5.78 11.61 -10.33
N ARG A 92 5.04 12.56 -9.74
CA ARG A 92 3.62 12.84 -10.04
C ARG A 92 2.77 11.56 -10.00
N ALA A 93 3.03 10.73 -9.00
CA ALA A 93 2.25 9.53 -8.76
C ALA A 93 0.89 9.91 -8.18
N GLU A 94 -0.12 9.11 -8.48
CA GLU A 94 -1.48 9.28 -7.96
C GLU A 94 -1.52 9.02 -6.45
N ALA A 95 -0.71 8.06 -5.98
CA ALA A 95 -0.59 7.74 -4.56
C ALA A 95 0.77 7.13 -4.21
N GLY A 96 1.13 7.29 -2.94
CA GLY A 96 2.23 6.58 -2.27
C GLY A 96 1.68 5.64 -1.20
N ILE A 97 2.16 4.41 -1.16
CA ILE A 97 1.82 3.41 -0.16
C ILE A 97 3.06 3.09 0.66
N VAL A 98 2.89 3.08 1.98
CA VAL A 98 3.95 2.71 2.93
C VAL A 98 3.53 1.46 3.67
N ILE A 99 4.33 0.40 3.54
CA ILE A 99 4.14 -0.86 4.28
C ILE A 99 5.05 -0.81 5.50
N SER A 100 4.47 -0.47 6.65
CA SER A 100 5.20 -0.42 7.91
C SER A 100 4.27 -0.54 9.10
N ALA A 101 4.80 -1.08 10.20
CA ALA A 101 4.17 -0.99 11.51
C ALA A 101 4.70 0.21 12.34
N SER A 102 5.48 1.11 11.74
CA SER A 102 6.18 2.20 12.42
C SER A 102 7.07 1.63 13.55
N HIS A 103 6.81 2.03 14.79
CA HIS A 103 7.55 1.60 15.98
C HIS A 103 6.98 0.34 16.66
N ASN A 104 5.86 -0.21 16.16
CA ASN A 104 5.22 -1.36 16.79
C ASN A 104 6.08 -2.62 16.61
N PRO A 105 6.08 -3.57 17.56
CA PRO A 105 6.79 -4.84 17.42
C PRO A 105 6.41 -5.62 16.16
#